data_AF-A0A950VHW4-F1
#
_entry.id   AF-A0A950VHW4-F1
#
_cell.length_a   1.000
_cell.length_b   1.000
_cell.length_c   1.000
_cell.angle_alpha   90.00
_cell.angle_beta   90.00
_cell.angle_gamma   90.00
#
_symmetry.space_group_name_H-M   'P 1'
#
loop_
_entity.id
_entity.type
_entity.pdbx_description
1 polymer ?
#
loop_
_entity_poly.entity_id
_entity_poly.type
_entity_poly.pdbx_seq_one_letter_code
_entity_poly.pdbx_strand_id
1 'polypeptide(L)' 'MRRDYRQAPLSDQDRAMLDYAAQITRDATRVTPEDLQRLRQVGFDDRAILQINLIASWFNYINRVADGLGVGRS' A
#
# COMPACT_ATOMS: atom_id res chain seq x y z
N MET A 1 10.65 17.58 0.76
CA MET A 1 11.49 16.51 1.33
C MET A 1 10.86 15.17 0.98
N ARG A 2 11.43 14.42 0.03
CA ARG A 2 11.03 13.05 -0.30
C ARG A 2 11.54 12.15 0.85
N ARG A 3 10.67 11.80 1.79
CA ARG A 3 10.99 10.79 2.82
C ARG A 3 11.04 9.43 2.12
N ASP A 4 12.24 9.01 1.77
CA ASP A 4 12.50 7.67 1.27
C ASP A 4 12.27 6.70 2.44
N TYR A 5 11.12 6.02 2.44
CA TYR A 5 10.70 5.11 3.50
C TYR A 5 11.68 3.93 3.68
N ARG A 6 12.62 3.73 2.75
CA ARG A 6 13.62 2.67 2.76
C ARG A 6 14.72 2.80 3.82
N GLN A 7 14.86 3.96 4.48
CA GLN A 7 15.91 4.24 5.48
C GLN A 7 15.43 4.22 6.94
N ALA A 8 14.12 4.09 7.20
CA ALA A 8 13.65 3.89 8.56
C ALA A 8 14.03 2.47 9.02
N PRO A 9 14.35 2.23 10.31
CA PRO A 9 14.51 0.89 10.88
C PRO A 9 13.13 0.22 10.92
N LEU A 10 12.66 -0.15 9.73
CA LEU A 10 11.40 -0.83 9.52
C LEU A 10 11.61 -2.31 9.79
N SER A 11 10.68 -2.90 10.51
CA SER A 11 10.61 -4.35 10.58
C SER A 11 10.42 -4.93 9.18
N ASP A 12 10.82 -6.19 8.97
CA ASP A 12 10.54 -6.89 7.71
C ASP A 12 9.04 -6.89 7.39
N GLN A 13 8.21 -6.88 8.44
CA GLN A 13 6.76 -6.76 8.37
C GLN A 13 6.31 -5.40 7.79
N ASP A 14 6.85 -4.29 8.29
CA ASP A 14 6.50 -2.95 7.78
C ASP A 14 6.98 -2.75 6.34
N ARG A 15 8.17 -3.25 6.00
CA ARG A 15 8.70 -3.18 4.64
C ARG A 15 7.79 -3.93 3.66
N ALA A 16 7.40 -5.16 3.99
CA ALA A 16 6.51 -5.95 3.13
C ALA A 16 5.13 -5.28 2.96
N MET A 17 4.58 -4.70 4.03
CA MET A 17 3.34 -3.94 3.97
C MET A 17 3.46 -2.71 3.04
N LEU A 18 4.54 -1.93 3.18
CA LEU A 18 4.77 -0.74 2.36
C LEU A 18 5.02 -1.09 0.89
N ASP A 19 5.76 -2.15 0.61
CA ASP A 19 6.02 -2.60 -0.75
C ASP A 19 4.72 -3.06 -1.44
N TYR A 20 3.85 -3.78 -0.71
CA TYR A 20 2.52 -4.16 -1.19
C TYR A 20 1.61 -2.95 -1.43
N ALA A 21 1.54 -2.01 -0.48
CA ALA A 21 0.75 -0.79 -0.64
C ALA A 21 1.22 0.03 -1.86
N ALA A 22 2.54 0.14 -2.05
CA ALA A 22 3.11 0.81 -3.21
C ALA A 22 2.81 0.08 -4.53
N GLN A 23 2.73 -1.25 -4.52
CA GLN A 23 2.29 -2.05 -5.68
C GLN A 23 0.85 -1.69 -6.07
N ILE A 24 -0.10 -1.70 -5.12
CA ILE A 24 -1.51 -1.33 -5.37
C ILE A 24 -1.62 0.08 -5.95
N THR A 25 -0.88 1.04 -5.39
CA THR A 25 -0.90 2.43 -5.86
C THR A 25 -0.37 2.58 -7.29
N ARG A 26 0.70 1.85 -7.64
CA ARG A 26 1.25 1.88 -9.00
C ARG A 26 0.34 1.18 -9.99
N ASP A 27 -0.02 -0.06 -9.69
CA ASP A 27 -0.82 -0.93 -10.54
C ASP A 27 -1.39 -2.11 -9.76
N ALA A 28 -2.64 -1.96 -9.30
CA ALA A 28 -3.35 -3.01 -8.59
C ALA A 28 -3.59 -4.28 -9.44
N THR A 29 -3.56 -4.18 -10.78
CA THR A 29 -3.77 -5.35 -11.66
C THR A 29 -2.59 -6.32 -11.66
N ARG A 30 -1.43 -5.86 -11.17
CA ARG A 30 -0.19 -6.65 -11.08
C ARG A 30 0.01 -7.30 -9.72
N VAL A 31 -0.97 -7.21 -8.82
CA VAL A 31 -0.93 -7.93 -7.55
C VAL A 31 -1.18 -9.41 -7.82
N THR A 32 -0.29 -10.26 -7.34
CA THR A 32 -0.38 -11.71 -7.52
C THR A 32 -0.56 -12.45 -6.19
N PRO A 33 -0.95 -13.74 -6.21
CA PRO A 33 -1.03 -14.54 -4.98
C PRO A 33 0.29 -14.60 -4.20
N GLU A 34 1.43 -14.50 -4.88
CA GLU A 34 2.76 -14.46 -4.27
C GLU A 34 2.96 -13.21 -3.40
N ASP A 35 2.40 -12.07 -3.79
CA ASP A 35 2.46 -10.85 -2.98
C ASP A 35 1.72 -11.04 -1.64
N LEU A 36 0.57 -11.72 -1.68
CA LEU A 36 -0.19 -12.06 -0.48
C LEU A 36 0.56 -13.09 0.38
N GLN A 37 1.24 -14.05 -0.25
CA GLN A 37 2.10 -15.00 0.46
C GLN A 37 3.27 -14.32 1.18
N ARG A 38 3.91 -13.31 0.59
CA ARG A 38 4.98 -12.54 1.24
C ARG A 38 4.48 -11.85 2.51
N LEU A 39 3.26 -11.29 2.48
CA LEU A 39 2.64 -10.70 3.67
C LEU A 39 2.38 -11.76 4.77
N ARG A 40 1.94 -12.96 4.39
CA ARG A 40 1.75 -14.07 5.35
C ARG A 40 3.08 -14.52 5.97
N GLN A 41 4.15 -14.58 5.17
CA GLN A 41 5.49 -15.01 5.62
C GLN A 41 6.08 -14.09 6.68
N VAL A 42 5.75 -12.79 6.64
CA VAL A 42 6.17 -11.81 7.65
C VAL A 42 5.21 -11.71 8.84
N GLY A 43 4.21 -12.59 8.93
CA GLY A 43 3.34 -12.72 10.10
C GLY A 43 2.00 -11.99 10.02
N PHE A 44 1.60 -11.47 8.85
CA PHE A 44 0.23 -10.97 8.69
C PHE A 44 -0.78 -12.10 8.50
N ASP A 45 -1.88 -12.05 9.24
CA ASP A 45 -3.03 -12.92 9.01
C ASP A 45 -3.90 -12.42 7.84
N ASP A 46 -4.83 -13.25 7.38
CA ASP A 46 -5.70 -12.89 6.24
C ASP A 46 -6.54 -11.64 6.52
N ARG A 47 -6.89 -11.40 7.79
CA ARG A 47 -7.63 -10.20 8.20
C ARG A 47 -6.77 -8.95 8.07
N ALA A 48 -5.52 -8.98 8.53
CA ALA A 48 -4.59 -7.86 8.38
C ALA A 48 -4.29 -7.59 6.90
N ILE A 49 -4.10 -8.63 6.09
CA ILE A 49 -3.90 -8.49 4.64
C ILE A 49 -5.10 -7.81 3.98
N LEU A 50 -6.32 -8.23 4.34
CA LEU A 50 -7.53 -7.58 3.87
C LEU A 50 -7.58 -6.10 4.29
N GLN A 51 -7.23 -5.78 5.53
CA GLN A 51 -7.20 -4.39 6.01
C GLN A 51 -6.17 -3.54 5.28
N ILE A 52 -4.96 -4.06 5.05
CA ILE A 52 -3.91 -3.37 4.29
C ILE A 52 -4.42 -3.07 2.87
N ASN A 53 -5.04 -4.05 2.20
CA ASN A 53 -5.60 -3.87 0.86
C ASN A 53 -6.70 -2.80 0.82
N LEU A 54 -7.64 -2.84 1.77
CA LEU A 54 -8.74 -1.89 1.88
C LEU A 54 -8.23 -0.46 2.10
N ILE A 55 -7.29 -0.28 3.03
CA ILE A 55 -6.73 1.04 3.35
C ILE A 55 -5.97 1.59 2.14
N ALA A 56 -5.08 0.80 1.53
CA ALA A 56 -4.33 1.22 0.35
C ALA A 56 -5.25 1.60 -0.82
N SER A 57 -6.29 0.80 -1.07
CA SER A 57 -7.26 1.06 -2.14
C SER A 57 -8.12 2.30 -1.86
N TRP A 58 -8.52 2.52 -0.61
CA TRP A 58 -9.28 3.69 -0.21
C TRP A 58 -8.52 5.00 -0.43
N PHE A 59 -7.25 5.07 -0.03
CA PHE A 59 -6.41 6.24 -0.31
C PHE A 59 -6.25 6.48 -1.81
N ASN A 60 -6.05 5.41 -2.58
CA ASN A 60 -5.94 5.49 -4.04
C ASN A 60 -7.23 6.02 -4.71
N TYR A 61 -8.40 5.69 -4.15
CA TYR A 61 -9.68 6.19 -4.61
C TYR A 61 -9.87 7.67 -4.25
N ILE A 62 -9.69 8.04 -2.97
CA ILE A 62 -9.82 9.43 -2.53
C ILE A 62 -8.87 10.35 -3.30
N ASN A 63 -7.60 9.95 -3.46
CA ASN A 63 -6.62 10.77 -4.19
C ASN A 63 -7.08 11.03 -5.63
N ARG A 64 -7.60 10.00 -6.32
CA ARG A 64 -8.15 10.15 -7.69
C ARG A 64 -9.39 11.05 -7.73
N VAL A 65 -10.25 10.98 -6.73
CA VAL A 65 -11.44 11.85 -6.63
C VAL A 65 -11.02 13.31 -6.38
N ALA A 66 -10.11 13.54 -5.44
CA ALA A 66 -9.60 14.88 -5.13
C ALA A 66 -8.89 15.50 -6.34
N ASP A 67 -8.02 14.72 -7.00
CA ASP A 67 -7.32 15.15 -8.22
C ASP A 67 -8.29 15.44 -9.37
N GLY A 68 -9.31 14.58 -9.57
CA GLY A 68 -10.32 14.76 -10.61
C GLY A 68 -11.23 15.96 -10.40
N LEU A 69 -11.48 16.34 -9.14
CA LEU A 69 -12.29 17.50 -8.77
C LEU A 69 -11.45 18.78 -8.59
N GLY A 70 -10.12 18.71 -8.70
CA GLY A 70 -9.23 19.86 -8.53
C GLY A 70 -9.11 20.38 -7.09
N VAL A 71 -9.61 19.62 -6.11
CA VAL A 71 -9.57 19.99 -4.69
C VAL A 71 -8.14 19.82 -4.20
N GLY A 72 -7.41 20.93 -4.03
CA GLY A 72 -6.00 20.93 -3.66
C GLY A 72 -5.09 21.77 -4.55
N ARG A 73 -5.60 22.32 -5.65
CA ARG A 73 -4.96 23.43 -6.38
C ARG A 73 -5.67 24.73 -6.00
N SER A 74 -5.25 25.34 -4.90
CA SER A 74 -5.51 26.75 -4.57
C SER A 74 -4.18 27.49 -4.55
#